data_AF-B2UPK6-F1
#
_entry.id   AF-B2UPK6-F1
#
_cell.length_a   1.000
_cell.length_b   1.000
_cell.length_c   1.000
_cell.angle_alpha   90.00
_cell.angle_beta   90.00
_cell.angle_gamma   90.00
#
_symmetry.space_group_name_H-M   'P 1'
#
loop_
_entity.id
_entity.type
_entity.pdbx_description
1 polymer ?
#
loop_
_entity_poly.entity_id
_entity_poly.type
_entity_poly.pdbx_seq_one_letter_code
_entity_poly.pdbx_strand_id
1 'polypeptide(L)'
;MLRTLSLFFLFALVPVQAAIYFAHNVSEDSGFINTKKYWNGDSDLCWAATASNMLQWWQNNSSGIPAFVPNGQNESGRTEIYDVFCNNWANTGKGIEIGLRWYLGGKPLNPNNYLYDFKETITEPQNTGRYWEGYITSLGLSSSTWEGDCPFISSKYFTQSDFPLQFGTDLVSFFQNGGVVGLSIAPASGPGHAITCWGIEVDDTTGMAKSLYVTDSDNGQGLEKRDVYYHETDGTLHLGSENGPRINAYDALMLPFYNVPEPSTAVLTTLAAGTAFCRRRRRRS
;
A
#
# COMPACT_ATOMS: atom_id res chain seq x y z
N MET A 1 16.08 -62.01 25.72
CA MET A 1 15.34 -61.48 24.56
C MET A 1 15.25 -59.97 24.70
N LEU A 2 16.18 -59.22 24.09
CA LEU A 2 16.11 -57.76 24.01
C LEU A 2 15.43 -57.42 22.68
N ARG A 3 14.26 -56.79 22.72
CA ARG A 3 13.61 -56.22 21.52
C ARG A 3 14.00 -54.75 21.43
N THR A 4 14.89 -54.43 20.50
CA THR A 4 15.16 -53.07 20.03
C THR A 4 13.95 -52.60 19.23
N LEU A 5 13.25 -51.57 19.74
CA LEU A 5 12.24 -50.83 18.98
C LEU A 5 12.98 -49.71 18.24
N SER A 6 13.23 -49.88 16.94
CA SER A 6 13.72 -48.80 16.09
C SER A 6 12.54 -47.88 15.74
N LEU A 7 12.56 -46.66 16.30
CA LEU A 7 11.63 -45.60 15.90
C LEU A 7 12.13 -45.00 14.58
N PHE A 8 11.49 -45.34 13.47
CA PHE A 8 11.69 -44.65 12.20
C PHE A 8 10.92 -43.32 12.23
N PHE A 9 11.64 -42.21 12.39
CA PHE A 9 11.10 -40.89 12.07
C PHE A 9 11.04 -40.75 10.54
N LEU A 10 9.84 -40.91 9.97
CA LEU A 10 9.57 -40.39 8.63
C LEU A 10 9.50 -38.87 8.73
N PHE A 11 10.57 -38.19 8.31
CA PHE A 11 10.47 -36.79 7.91
C PHE A 11 9.67 -36.76 6.61
N ALA A 12 8.38 -36.41 6.70
CA ALA A 12 7.63 -35.98 5.53
C ALA A 12 8.29 -34.69 5.03
N LEU A 13 8.89 -34.75 3.83
CA LEU A 13 9.22 -33.56 3.06
C LEU A 13 7.91 -32.90 2.67
N VAL A 14 7.43 -31.99 3.52
CA VAL A 14 6.37 -31.06 3.13
C VAL A 14 6.98 -30.17 2.05
N PRO A 15 6.41 -30.12 0.82
CA PRO A 15 6.88 -29.19 -0.18
C PRO A 15 6.77 -27.78 0.41
N VAL A 16 7.90 -27.07 0.45
CA VAL A 16 7.99 -25.68 0.89
C VAL A 16 7.15 -24.86 -0.08
N GLN A 17 6.05 -24.30 0.43
CA GLN A 17 5.13 -23.50 -0.36
C GLN A 17 5.43 -22.03 -0.10
N ALA A 18 5.85 -21.33 -1.16
CA ALA A 18 6.20 -19.92 -1.14
C ALA A 18 5.16 -19.09 -0.35
N ALA A 19 5.63 -18.28 0.60
CA ALA A 19 4.75 -17.42 1.38
C ALA A 19 4.20 -16.27 0.52
N ILE A 20 2.89 -16.08 0.58
CA ILE A 20 2.17 -14.99 -0.08
C ILE A 20 1.63 -14.05 0.99
N TYR A 21 1.88 -12.76 0.81
CA TYR A 21 1.41 -11.70 1.70
C TYR A 21 0.59 -10.69 0.89
N PHE A 22 -0.63 -10.42 1.32
CA PHE A 22 -1.51 -9.42 0.73
C PHE A 22 -1.68 -8.24 1.69
N ALA A 23 -1.99 -7.07 1.13
CA ALA A 23 -2.50 -5.94 1.87
C ALA A 23 -3.72 -6.35 2.71
N HIS A 24 -3.93 -5.65 3.83
CA HIS A 24 -5.03 -5.95 4.74
C HIS A 24 -6.39 -6.00 4.00
N ASN A 25 -7.16 -7.07 4.25
CA ASN A 25 -8.44 -7.39 3.58
C ASN A 25 -8.36 -7.52 2.06
N VAL A 26 -7.20 -7.88 1.50
CA VAL A 26 -7.03 -8.19 0.08
C VAL A 26 -6.67 -9.67 -0.10
N SER A 27 -7.17 -10.26 -1.18
CA SER A 27 -6.85 -11.60 -1.64
C SER A 27 -6.75 -11.63 -3.17
N GLU A 28 -6.44 -12.79 -3.75
CA GLU A 28 -6.46 -12.97 -5.22
C GLU A 28 -7.82 -12.65 -5.84
N ASP A 29 -8.91 -12.87 -5.10
CA ASP A 29 -10.28 -12.77 -5.62
C ASP A 29 -10.98 -11.45 -5.26
N SER A 30 -10.49 -10.69 -4.26
CA SER A 30 -11.25 -9.58 -3.71
C SER A 30 -10.43 -8.56 -2.91
N GLY A 31 -11.03 -7.41 -2.63
CA GLY A 31 -10.49 -6.37 -1.75
C GLY A 31 -9.54 -5.36 -2.42
N PHE A 32 -8.96 -5.71 -3.56
CA PHE A 32 -8.16 -4.79 -4.36
C PHE A 32 -9.02 -3.75 -5.09
N ILE A 33 -8.45 -2.57 -5.31
CA ILE A 33 -9.06 -1.50 -6.12
C ILE A 33 -8.40 -1.47 -7.49
N ASN A 34 -9.17 -1.25 -8.55
CA ASN A 34 -8.66 -1.24 -9.92
C ASN A 34 -9.22 -0.06 -10.72
N THR A 35 -8.84 1.14 -10.31
CA THR A 35 -9.19 2.37 -11.06
C THR A 35 -8.57 2.33 -12.45
N LYS A 36 -9.37 2.67 -13.47
CA LYS A 36 -8.96 2.74 -14.87
C LYS A 36 -8.85 4.18 -15.34
N LYS A 37 -7.88 4.49 -16.20
CA LYS A 37 -7.84 5.78 -16.90
C LYS A 37 -9.10 6.00 -17.76
N TYR A 38 -9.50 7.25 -17.88
CA TYR A 38 -10.49 7.73 -18.85
C TYR A 38 -9.95 7.69 -20.28
N TRP A 39 -8.63 7.80 -20.45
CA TRP A 39 -7.96 8.02 -21.73
C TRP A 39 -8.42 9.32 -22.42
N ASN A 40 -8.73 10.32 -21.61
CA ASN A 40 -9.16 11.65 -22.05
C ASN A 40 -8.60 12.72 -21.11
N GLY A 41 -7.43 13.25 -21.47
CA GLY A 41 -6.75 14.28 -20.66
C GLY A 41 -6.13 13.75 -19.36
N ASP A 42 -5.86 12.44 -19.27
CA ASP A 42 -5.30 11.75 -18.10
C ASP A 42 -4.27 10.66 -18.47
N SER A 43 -3.73 10.70 -19.70
CA SER A 43 -2.74 9.72 -20.19
C SER A 43 -1.52 9.59 -19.28
N ASP A 44 -1.14 10.67 -18.60
CA ASP A 44 0.07 10.76 -17.79
C ASP A 44 -0.24 10.71 -16.28
N LEU A 45 -1.50 10.37 -15.92
CA LEU A 45 -2.00 10.33 -14.54
C LEU A 45 -2.01 8.92 -13.93
N CYS A 46 -1.13 8.00 -14.38
CA CYS A 46 -1.00 6.67 -13.75
C CYS A 46 -0.59 6.74 -12.27
N TRP A 47 0.21 7.75 -11.91
CA TRP A 47 0.59 8.01 -10.52
C TRP A 47 -0.63 8.39 -9.66
N ALA A 48 -1.57 9.16 -10.22
CA ALA A 48 -2.79 9.55 -9.55
C ALA A 48 -3.80 8.40 -9.46
N ALA A 49 -3.87 7.54 -10.48
CA ALA A 49 -4.67 6.31 -10.45
C ALA A 49 -4.14 5.32 -9.40
N THR A 50 -2.82 5.22 -9.28
CA THR A 50 -2.19 4.40 -8.23
C THR A 50 -2.44 4.98 -6.85
N ALA A 51 -2.25 6.29 -6.66
CA ALA A 51 -2.57 6.96 -5.41
C ALA A 51 -4.05 6.79 -5.03
N SER A 52 -4.98 6.94 -5.99
CA SER A 52 -6.41 6.80 -5.72
C SER A 52 -6.81 5.38 -5.31
N ASN A 53 -6.22 4.35 -5.92
CA ASN A 53 -6.39 2.96 -5.49
C ASN A 53 -5.96 2.77 -4.03
N MET A 54 -4.76 3.24 -3.68
CA MET A 54 -4.21 3.13 -2.33
C MET A 54 -5.06 3.88 -1.31
N LEU A 55 -5.49 5.10 -1.65
CA LEU A 55 -6.34 5.93 -0.79
C LEU A 55 -7.73 5.33 -0.62
N GLN A 56 -8.34 4.80 -1.68
CA GLN A 56 -9.64 4.14 -1.58
C GLN A 56 -9.55 2.90 -0.70
N TRP A 57 -8.49 2.09 -0.85
CA TRP A 57 -8.24 0.98 0.06
C TRP A 57 -8.06 1.46 1.51
N TRP A 58 -7.31 2.54 1.73
CA TRP A 58 -7.09 3.10 3.06
C TRP A 58 -8.40 3.58 3.69
N GLN A 59 -9.27 4.23 2.91
CA GLN A 59 -10.61 4.65 3.33
C GLN A 59 -11.51 3.45 3.65
N ASN A 60 -11.52 2.42 2.80
CA ASN A 60 -12.32 1.19 3.02
C ASN A 60 -11.93 0.45 4.30
N ASN A 61 -10.67 0.58 4.72
CA ASN A 61 -10.12 -0.03 5.92
C ASN A 61 -10.02 0.95 7.10
N SER A 62 -10.61 2.13 6.98
CA SER A 62 -10.70 3.14 8.03
C SER A 62 -12.16 3.39 8.45
N SER A 63 -12.37 3.77 9.70
CA SER A 63 -13.71 4.12 10.21
C SER A 63 -13.95 5.63 10.17
N GLY A 64 -15.20 6.05 9.97
CA GLY A 64 -15.61 7.45 10.17
C GLY A 64 -15.23 8.40 9.03
N ILE A 65 -15.30 7.91 7.78
CA ILE A 65 -15.10 8.73 6.58
C ILE A 65 -16.10 9.92 6.62
N PRO A 66 -15.63 11.17 6.66
CA PRO A 66 -16.52 12.32 6.64
C PRO A 66 -17.31 12.40 5.33
N ALA A 67 -18.57 12.84 5.38
CA ALA A 67 -19.46 12.87 4.21
C ALA A 67 -18.98 13.76 3.05
N PHE A 68 -18.05 14.69 3.30
CA PHE A 68 -17.47 15.56 2.27
C PHE A 68 -16.24 14.94 1.58
N VAL A 69 -15.72 13.82 2.10
CA VAL A 69 -14.54 13.16 1.56
C VAL A 69 -14.96 12.29 0.36
N PRO A 70 -14.36 12.49 -0.83
CA PRO A 70 -14.60 11.66 -2.01
C PRO A 70 -14.38 10.17 -1.67
N ASN A 71 -15.38 9.32 -1.96
CA ASN A 71 -15.31 7.93 -1.52
C ASN A 71 -16.22 7.01 -2.31
N GLY A 72 -15.65 5.91 -2.79
CA GLY A 72 -16.37 4.85 -3.49
C GLY A 72 -15.90 4.71 -4.93
N GLN A 73 -16.55 3.80 -5.64
CA GLN A 73 -16.30 3.54 -7.05
C GLN A 73 -17.58 3.77 -7.85
N ASN A 74 -17.45 4.37 -9.02
CA ASN A 74 -18.54 4.48 -9.97
C ASN A 74 -18.77 3.13 -10.71
N GLU A 75 -19.80 3.08 -11.56
CA GLU A 75 -20.19 1.87 -12.31
C GLU A 75 -19.08 1.30 -13.21
N SER A 76 -18.09 2.12 -13.58
CA SER A 76 -16.92 1.69 -14.37
C SER A 76 -15.77 1.16 -13.50
N GLY A 77 -15.93 1.11 -12.18
CA GLY A 77 -14.91 0.71 -11.21
C GLY A 77 -13.87 1.80 -10.93
N ARG A 78 -14.02 3.01 -11.47
CA ARG A 78 -13.15 4.16 -11.17
C ARG A 78 -13.52 4.74 -9.81
N THR A 79 -12.51 5.08 -9.02
CA THR A 79 -12.73 5.71 -7.72
C THR A 79 -13.15 7.17 -7.85
N GLU A 80 -14.02 7.64 -6.96
CA GLU A 80 -14.34 9.08 -6.87
C GLU A 80 -13.09 9.91 -6.56
N ILE A 81 -12.13 9.32 -5.84
CA ILE A 81 -10.82 9.92 -5.57
C ILE A 81 -10.07 10.18 -6.88
N TYR A 82 -10.15 9.25 -7.84
CA TYR A 82 -9.51 9.45 -9.14
C TYR A 82 -10.18 10.56 -9.96
N ASP A 83 -11.51 10.66 -9.90
CA ASP A 83 -12.25 11.73 -10.55
C ASP A 83 -11.80 13.10 -10.03
N VAL A 84 -11.55 13.19 -8.73
CA VAL A 84 -10.98 14.38 -8.08
C VAL A 84 -9.58 14.68 -8.59
N PHE A 85 -8.70 13.69 -8.76
CA PHE A 85 -7.40 13.91 -9.38
C PHE A 85 -7.54 14.42 -10.82
N CYS A 86 -8.34 13.75 -11.65
CA CYS A 86 -8.56 14.14 -13.04
C CYS A 86 -9.14 15.55 -13.19
N ASN A 87 -9.97 16.00 -12.25
CA ASN A 87 -10.57 17.33 -12.31
C ASN A 87 -9.60 18.45 -11.88
N ASN A 88 -8.63 18.15 -11.02
CA ASN A 88 -7.75 19.15 -10.44
C ASN A 88 -6.37 19.22 -11.08
N TRP A 89 -5.79 18.08 -11.47
CA TRP A 89 -4.40 17.98 -11.92
C TRP A 89 -4.26 18.06 -13.42
N ALA A 90 -3.25 18.80 -13.89
CA ALA A 90 -2.86 18.82 -15.29
C ALA A 90 -2.35 17.43 -15.71
N ASN A 91 -2.54 17.08 -16.98
CA ASN A 91 -2.10 15.80 -17.54
C ASN A 91 -0.56 15.76 -17.64
N THR A 92 0.11 15.50 -16.52
CA THR A 92 1.56 15.46 -16.39
C THR A 92 1.98 14.37 -15.40
N GLY A 93 3.14 13.76 -15.65
CA GLY A 93 3.71 12.77 -14.74
C GLY A 93 4.19 13.39 -13.41
N LYS A 94 3.93 12.68 -12.31
CA LYS A 94 4.37 12.97 -10.93
C LYS A 94 4.64 11.66 -10.18
N GLY A 95 5.14 11.77 -8.95
CA GLY A 95 5.28 10.64 -8.03
C GLY A 95 3.97 10.30 -7.32
N ILE A 96 3.81 9.03 -6.90
CA ILE A 96 2.61 8.54 -6.21
C ILE A 96 2.47 9.24 -4.86
N GLU A 97 3.58 9.43 -4.14
CA GLU A 97 3.64 10.11 -2.85
C GLU A 97 3.10 11.54 -2.89
N ILE A 98 3.25 12.23 -4.03
CA ILE A 98 2.71 13.58 -4.22
C ILE A 98 1.19 13.54 -4.13
N GLY A 99 0.56 12.56 -4.78
CA GLY A 99 -0.90 12.36 -4.72
C GLY A 99 -1.38 11.97 -3.33
N LEU A 100 -0.69 11.03 -2.68
CA LEU A 100 -1.01 10.62 -1.31
C LEU A 100 -0.94 11.79 -0.33
N ARG A 101 0.16 12.57 -0.36
CA ARG A 101 0.34 13.73 0.51
C ARG A 101 -0.70 14.82 0.21
N TRP A 102 -0.95 15.11 -1.07
CA TRP A 102 -1.96 16.07 -1.49
C TRP A 102 -3.35 15.73 -0.94
N TYR A 103 -3.77 14.48 -1.10
CA TYR A 103 -5.09 14.05 -0.66
C TYR A 103 -5.23 14.01 0.86
N LEU A 104 -4.23 13.48 1.57
CA LEU A 104 -4.30 13.27 3.01
C LEU A 104 -4.16 14.57 3.81
N GLY A 105 -3.04 15.28 3.67
CA GLY A 105 -2.74 16.49 4.45
C GLY A 105 -2.61 17.76 3.61
N GLY A 106 -2.59 17.62 2.29
CA GLY A 106 -2.23 18.68 1.35
C GLY A 106 -0.79 19.16 1.52
N LYS A 107 -0.44 20.20 0.76
CA LYS A 107 0.75 21.03 1.01
C LYS A 107 0.30 22.48 1.18
N PRO A 108 1.04 23.34 1.88
CA PRO A 108 1.17 24.71 1.41
C PRO A 108 1.81 24.65 0.02
N LEU A 109 0.98 24.71 -1.02
CA LEU A 109 1.43 24.82 -2.39
C LEU A 109 2.46 25.95 -2.42
N ASN A 110 3.75 25.63 -2.56
CA ASN A 110 4.71 26.65 -2.93
C ASN A 110 4.24 27.09 -4.32
N PRO A 111 3.67 28.30 -4.47
CA PRO A 111 3.05 28.71 -5.72
C PRO A 111 4.06 28.67 -6.86
N ASN A 112 5.37 28.71 -6.57
CA ASN A 112 6.43 28.79 -7.57
C ASN A 112 6.81 27.44 -8.20
N ASN A 113 6.56 26.30 -7.53
CA ASN A 113 7.04 24.99 -8.02
C ASN A 113 5.95 24.13 -8.68
N TYR A 114 4.67 24.38 -8.36
CA TYR A 114 3.54 23.54 -8.79
C TYR A 114 2.44 24.34 -9.50
N LEU A 115 2.71 25.61 -9.87
CA LEU A 115 1.73 26.48 -10.55
C LEU A 115 1.14 25.85 -11.80
N TYR A 116 1.94 25.04 -12.50
CA TYR A 116 1.61 24.41 -13.78
C TYR A 116 1.16 22.95 -13.65
N ASP A 117 1.11 22.41 -12.43
CA ASP A 117 0.73 21.01 -12.20
C ASP A 117 -0.78 20.83 -12.01
N PHE A 118 -1.51 21.93 -11.85
CA PHE A 118 -2.97 21.97 -11.72
C PHE A 118 -3.61 22.57 -12.97
N LYS A 119 -4.84 22.17 -13.28
CA LYS A 119 -5.59 22.66 -14.46
C LYS A 119 -5.98 24.13 -14.33
N GLU A 120 -6.26 24.57 -13.12
CA GLU A 120 -6.62 25.95 -12.81
C GLU A 120 -5.63 26.54 -11.81
N THR A 121 -5.47 27.86 -11.84
CA THR A 121 -4.68 28.57 -10.82
C THR A 121 -5.29 28.32 -9.45
N ILE A 122 -4.48 27.83 -8.51
CA ILE A 122 -4.97 27.33 -7.22
C ILE A 122 -5.31 28.51 -6.30
N THR A 123 -6.49 29.09 -6.49
CA THR A 123 -7.03 30.16 -5.61
C THR A 123 -8.05 29.62 -4.60
N GLU A 124 -8.59 28.40 -4.79
CA GLU A 124 -9.66 27.82 -3.97
C GLU A 124 -9.19 26.59 -3.17
N PRO A 125 -9.35 26.57 -1.82
CA PRO A 125 -8.91 25.48 -0.94
C PRO A 125 -9.48 24.09 -1.26
N GLN A 126 -10.69 24.02 -1.79
CA GLN A 126 -11.33 22.76 -2.21
C GLN A 126 -10.63 22.09 -3.42
N ASN A 127 -9.74 22.81 -4.11
CA ASN A 127 -8.85 22.30 -5.15
C ASN A 127 -7.45 21.92 -4.60
N THR A 128 -7.25 22.00 -3.27
CA THR A 128 -5.94 21.81 -2.62
C THR A 128 -5.73 20.42 -2.01
N GLY A 129 -6.72 19.53 -2.13
CA GLY A 129 -6.70 18.22 -1.47
C GLY A 129 -7.12 18.34 0.00
N ARG A 130 -6.28 17.84 0.94
CA ARG A 130 -6.46 17.99 2.40
C ARG A 130 -7.69 17.34 3.01
N TYR A 131 -8.28 16.35 2.35
CA TYR A 131 -9.52 15.72 2.81
C TYR A 131 -9.42 15.09 4.21
N TRP A 132 -8.21 14.72 4.63
CA TRP A 132 -7.93 14.11 5.93
C TRP A 132 -7.12 14.99 6.89
N GLU A 133 -6.97 16.29 6.61
CA GLU A 133 -6.21 17.24 7.46
C GLU A 133 -6.74 17.27 8.90
N GLY A 134 -8.07 17.33 9.07
CA GLY A 134 -8.70 17.32 10.40
C GLY A 134 -8.42 16.04 11.19
N TYR A 135 -8.37 14.89 10.51
CA TYR A 135 -8.03 13.62 11.14
C TYR A 135 -6.54 13.56 11.53
N ILE A 136 -5.64 13.93 10.62
CA ILE A 136 -4.19 13.96 10.87
C ILE A 136 -3.86 14.87 12.05
N THR A 137 -4.43 16.08 12.09
CA THR A 137 -4.22 17.03 13.19
C THR A 137 -4.81 16.53 14.51
N SER A 138 -5.92 15.80 14.48
CA SER A 138 -6.50 15.19 15.69
C SER A 138 -5.59 14.14 16.34
N LEU A 139 -4.69 13.54 15.56
CA LEU A 139 -3.66 12.61 16.05
C LEU A 139 -2.42 13.33 16.61
N GLY A 140 -2.41 14.66 16.64
CA GLY A 140 -1.28 15.47 17.08
C GLY A 140 -0.16 15.59 16.03
N LEU A 141 -0.45 15.22 14.79
CA LEU A 141 0.51 15.26 13.68
C LEU A 141 0.38 16.57 12.90
N SER A 142 1.47 16.97 12.26
CA SER A 142 1.43 18.10 11.32
C SER A 142 0.57 17.74 10.10
N SER A 143 -0.41 18.58 9.77
CA SER A 143 -1.11 18.47 8.48
C SER A 143 -0.24 18.89 7.30
N SER A 144 0.85 19.63 7.54
CA SER A 144 1.91 19.84 6.55
C SER A 144 2.66 18.52 6.39
N THR A 145 2.08 17.59 5.64
CA THR A 145 2.67 16.28 5.30
C THR A 145 3.88 16.44 4.37
N TRP A 146 4.54 17.59 4.34
CA TRP A 146 5.69 17.88 3.49
C TRP A 146 6.88 18.41 4.28
N GLU A 147 6.63 19.05 5.41
CA GLU A 147 7.66 19.54 6.33
C GLU A 147 7.91 18.54 7.48
N GLY A 148 7.11 17.47 7.55
CA GLY A 148 7.29 16.37 8.50
C GLY A 148 7.02 14.99 7.90
N ASP A 149 7.40 13.96 8.65
CA ASP A 149 7.09 12.57 8.34
C ASP A 149 5.57 12.37 8.43
N CYS A 150 4.91 12.15 7.29
CA CYS A 150 3.56 11.58 7.32
C CYS A 150 3.70 10.14 7.80
N PRO A 151 3.20 9.77 9.00
CA PRO A 151 3.50 8.46 9.58
C PRO A 151 2.86 7.31 8.80
N PHE A 152 1.94 7.62 7.89
CA PHE A 152 1.29 6.64 7.04
C PHE A 152 2.06 6.39 5.75
N ILE A 153 2.99 7.26 5.34
CA ILE A 153 3.65 7.16 4.04
C ILE A 153 5.12 6.80 4.25
N SER A 154 5.54 5.69 3.66
CA SER A 154 6.97 5.32 3.57
C SER A 154 7.36 5.21 2.10
N SER A 155 8.32 6.02 1.67
CA SER A 155 8.77 6.10 0.28
C SER A 155 10.23 5.71 0.17
N LYS A 156 10.60 5.01 -0.90
CA LYS A 156 12.00 4.66 -1.16
C LYS A 156 12.28 4.62 -2.64
N TYR A 157 13.27 5.41 -3.05
CA TYR A 157 13.89 5.31 -4.38
C TYR A 157 15.14 4.45 -4.27
N PHE A 158 15.30 3.50 -5.20
CA PHE A 158 16.38 2.53 -5.11
C PHE A 158 17.62 2.97 -5.87
N THR A 159 18.78 2.84 -5.23
CA THR A 159 20.10 3.06 -5.82
C THR A 159 21.04 1.92 -5.39
N GLN A 160 21.20 0.89 -6.22
CA GLN A 160 22.21 -0.20 -6.14
C GLN A 160 22.07 -1.28 -5.02
N SER A 161 23.17 -2.03 -4.80
CA SER A 161 23.33 -3.49 -4.67
C SER A 161 22.57 -4.28 -3.59
N ASP A 162 21.97 -3.61 -2.61
CA ASP A 162 21.18 -4.28 -1.55
C ASP A 162 19.68 -4.28 -1.86
N PHE A 163 19.30 -3.74 -3.01
CA PHE A 163 17.93 -3.58 -3.46
C PHE A 163 17.09 -4.88 -3.45
N PRO A 164 17.57 -6.04 -3.96
CA PRO A 164 16.68 -7.17 -4.21
C PRO A 164 16.08 -7.78 -2.94
N LEU A 165 16.90 -7.99 -1.91
CA LEU A 165 16.47 -8.55 -0.63
C LEU A 165 15.69 -7.52 0.18
N GLN A 166 16.17 -6.28 0.19
CA GLN A 166 15.52 -5.22 0.96
C GLN A 166 14.13 -4.90 0.41
N PHE A 167 13.94 -4.95 -0.91
CA PHE A 167 12.63 -4.78 -1.53
C PHE A 167 11.61 -5.82 -1.04
N GLY A 168 11.98 -7.11 -1.07
CA GLY A 168 11.12 -8.18 -0.55
C GLY A 168 10.80 -8.00 0.93
N THR A 169 11.82 -7.70 1.73
CA THR A 169 11.69 -7.48 3.18
C THR A 169 10.78 -6.29 3.51
N ASP A 170 10.96 -5.17 2.81
CA ASP A 170 10.15 -3.95 2.98
C ASP A 170 8.68 -4.24 2.66
N LEU A 171 8.39 -4.84 1.50
CA LEU A 171 7.02 -5.15 1.07
C LEU A 171 6.33 -6.14 2.01
N VAL A 172 7.00 -7.23 2.41
CA VAL A 172 6.46 -8.18 3.40
C VAL A 172 6.11 -7.45 4.70
N SER A 173 7.01 -6.60 5.18
CA SER A 173 6.77 -5.80 6.39
C SER A 173 5.55 -4.90 6.23
N PHE A 174 5.41 -4.18 5.11
CA PHE A 174 4.23 -3.33 4.89
C PHE A 174 2.94 -4.13 4.88
N PHE A 175 2.87 -5.23 4.12
CA PHE A 175 1.65 -6.04 4.04
C PHE A 175 1.29 -6.69 5.38
N GLN A 176 2.26 -7.18 6.14
CA GLN A 176 2.03 -7.74 7.48
C GLN A 176 1.56 -6.68 8.49
N ASN A 177 2.01 -5.43 8.34
CA ASN A 177 1.68 -4.33 9.24
C ASN A 177 0.54 -3.45 8.73
N GLY A 178 -0.31 -3.98 7.84
CA GLY A 178 -1.52 -3.29 7.40
C GLY A 178 -1.24 -2.12 6.45
N GLY A 179 -0.35 -2.33 5.49
CA GLY A 179 -0.03 -1.39 4.42
C GLY A 179 -0.44 -1.88 3.04
N VAL A 180 -0.50 -0.93 2.10
CA VAL A 180 -0.59 -1.16 0.64
C VAL A 180 0.57 -0.45 -0.04
N VAL A 181 0.98 -0.91 -1.21
CA VAL A 181 2.17 -0.37 -1.91
C VAL A 181 1.82 0.11 -3.30
N GLY A 182 2.30 1.29 -3.69
CA GLY A 182 2.40 1.76 -5.06
C GLY A 182 3.83 1.57 -5.57
N LEU A 183 3.99 1.19 -6.83
CA LEU A 183 5.29 0.98 -7.46
C LEU A 183 5.49 1.97 -8.58
N SER A 184 6.65 2.64 -8.58
CA SER A 184 7.14 3.37 -9.74
C SER A 184 8.03 2.44 -10.55
N ILE A 185 7.62 2.15 -11.79
CA ILE A 185 8.34 1.28 -12.71
C ILE A 185 8.78 2.08 -13.94
N ALA A 186 9.86 1.68 -14.61
CA ALA A 186 10.25 2.30 -15.87
C ALA A 186 10.82 1.29 -16.87
N PRO A 187 10.46 1.40 -18.16
CA PRO A 187 11.13 0.64 -19.20
C PRO A 187 12.61 1.04 -19.32
N ALA A 188 13.39 0.25 -20.07
CA ALA A 188 14.77 0.59 -20.39
C ALA A 188 14.88 1.94 -21.11
N SER A 189 13.92 2.24 -21.99
CA SER A 189 13.72 3.52 -22.67
C SER A 189 12.24 3.89 -22.68
N GLY A 190 11.90 5.14 -22.35
CA GLY A 190 10.52 5.64 -22.32
C GLY A 190 10.14 6.30 -20.99
N PRO A 191 8.89 6.81 -20.88
CA PRO A 191 8.40 7.43 -19.66
C PRO A 191 8.21 6.39 -18.55
N GLY A 192 8.33 6.84 -17.30
CA GLY A 192 7.99 6.02 -16.13
C GLY A 192 6.49 5.73 -16.07
N HIS A 193 6.12 4.70 -15.33
CA HIS A 193 4.75 4.27 -15.08
C HIS A 193 4.54 3.97 -13.59
N ALA A 194 3.30 4.05 -13.14
CA ALA A 194 2.93 3.78 -11.76
C ALA A 194 1.80 2.75 -11.71
N ILE A 195 1.96 1.74 -10.85
CA ILE A 195 0.99 0.66 -10.65
C ILE A 195 0.76 0.41 -9.16
N THR A 196 -0.40 -0.16 -8.81
CA THR A 196 -0.68 -0.55 -7.42
C THR A 196 -0.27 -2.00 -7.18
N CYS A 197 0.43 -2.26 -6.08
CA CYS A 197 0.85 -3.58 -5.62
C CYS A 197 0.07 -3.96 -4.35
N TRP A 198 -0.71 -5.02 -4.49
CA TRP A 198 -1.63 -5.54 -3.49
C TRP A 198 -1.08 -6.71 -2.71
N GLY A 199 -0.04 -7.37 -3.23
CA GLY A 199 0.59 -8.49 -2.55
C GLY A 199 1.90 -8.92 -3.20
N ILE A 200 2.62 -9.78 -2.48
CA ILE A 200 3.92 -10.32 -2.85
C ILE A 200 3.97 -11.82 -2.54
N GLU A 201 4.51 -12.60 -3.47
CA GLU A 201 5.03 -13.94 -3.21
C GLU A 201 6.55 -13.84 -3.04
N VAL A 202 7.09 -14.39 -1.95
CA VAL A 202 8.54 -14.43 -1.71
C VAL A 202 9.07 -15.86 -1.74
N ASP A 203 10.35 -15.98 -2.06
CA ASP A 203 11.10 -17.22 -1.90
C ASP A 203 11.43 -17.43 -0.41
N ASP A 204 10.95 -18.51 0.20
CA ASP A 204 11.13 -18.76 1.64
C ASP A 204 12.58 -19.04 2.05
N THR A 205 13.47 -19.35 1.09
CA THR A 205 14.89 -19.65 1.37
C THR A 205 15.72 -18.37 1.38
N THR A 206 15.44 -17.47 0.44
CA THR A 206 16.24 -16.26 0.18
C THR A 206 15.57 -14.98 0.69
N GLY A 207 14.26 -14.99 0.91
CA GLY A 207 13.46 -13.80 1.22
C GLY A 207 13.24 -12.85 0.02
N MET A 208 13.68 -13.23 -1.18
CA MET A 208 13.55 -12.41 -2.38
C MET A 208 12.14 -12.46 -2.95
N ALA A 209 11.69 -11.36 -3.54
CA ALA A 209 10.41 -11.30 -4.26
C ALA A 209 10.43 -12.23 -5.48
N LYS A 210 9.41 -13.08 -5.63
CA LYS A 210 9.18 -13.96 -6.79
C LYS A 210 8.12 -13.45 -7.73
N SER A 211 7.00 -12.97 -7.20
CA SER A 211 5.91 -12.41 -7.98
C SER A 211 5.20 -11.32 -7.19
N LEU A 212 4.59 -10.36 -7.88
CA LEU A 212 3.75 -9.32 -7.31
C LEU A 212 2.33 -9.44 -7.85
N TYR A 213 1.36 -9.11 -7.01
CA TYR A 213 -0.05 -9.04 -7.37
C TYR A 213 -0.40 -7.56 -7.56
N VAL A 214 -0.68 -7.14 -8.79
CA VAL A 214 -0.75 -5.73 -9.16
C VAL A 214 -2.01 -5.40 -9.94
N THR A 215 -2.42 -4.13 -9.89
CA THR A 215 -3.42 -3.56 -10.82
C THR A 215 -2.80 -2.39 -11.56
N ASP A 216 -3.18 -2.23 -12.81
CA ASP A 216 -2.59 -1.27 -13.75
C ASP A 216 -3.68 -0.46 -14.43
N SER A 217 -3.64 0.86 -14.25
CA SER A 217 -4.69 1.76 -14.75
C SER A 217 -4.80 1.77 -16.28
N ASP A 218 -3.76 1.28 -16.98
CA ASP A 218 -3.64 1.41 -18.43
C ASP A 218 -4.21 0.21 -19.19
N ASN A 219 -4.18 -0.99 -18.60
CA ASN A 219 -4.54 -2.20 -19.34
C ASN A 219 -5.97 -2.69 -19.06
N GLY A 220 -6.64 -2.13 -18.05
CA GLY A 220 -8.01 -2.47 -17.66
C GLY A 220 -8.22 -3.91 -17.19
N GLN A 221 -7.14 -4.67 -17.02
CA GLN A 221 -7.11 -6.01 -16.44
C GLN A 221 -7.39 -5.91 -14.95
N GLY A 222 -7.94 -6.96 -14.34
CA GLY A 222 -8.16 -7.05 -12.90
C GLY A 222 -6.85 -7.14 -12.11
N LEU A 223 -6.85 -7.89 -11.01
CA LEU A 223 -5.61 -8.23 -10.33
C LEU A 223 -4.75 -9.15 -11.22
N GLU A 224 -3.50 -8.78 -11.45
CA GLU A 224 -2.55 -9.53 -12.24
C GLU A 224 -1.40 -10.03 -11.36
N LYS A 225 -1.04 -11.30 -11.50
CA LYS A 225 0.23 -11.83 -10.96
C LYS A 225 1.33 -11.60 -11.99
N ARG A 226 2.38 -10.87 -11.62
CA ARG A 226 3.56 -10.62 -12.47
C ARG A 226 4.83 -11.09 -11.77
N ASP A 227 5.63 -11.90 -12.46
CA ASP A 227 6.89 -12.42 -11.91
C ASP A 227 7.94 -11.31 -11.74
N VAL A 228 8.84 -11.48 -10.78
CA VAL A 228 9.93 -10.56 -10.47
C VAL A 228 11.24 -11.24 -10.82
N TYR A 229 12.05 -10.54 -11.62
CA TYR A 229 13.33 -11.01 -12.10
C TYR A 229 14.43 -10.10 -11.55
N TYR A 230 15.41 -10.68 -10.87
CA TYR A 230 16.63 -9.97 -10.53
C TYR A 230 17.61 -10.03 -11.70
N HIS A 231 18.06 -8.87 -12.17
CA HIS A 231 18.98 -8.76 -13.28
C HIS A 231 20.36 -8.37 -12.77
N GLU A 232 21.28 -9.34 -12.70
CA GLU A 232 22.61 -9.16 -12.10
C GLU A 232 23.44 -8.09 -12.80
N THR A 233 23.26 -7.89 -14.11
CA THR A 233 24.13 -6.99 -14.89
C THR A 233 23.87 -5.51 -14.62
N ASP A 234 22.64 -5.13 -14.27
CA ASP A 234 22.30 -3.76 -13.88
C ASP A 234 21.94 -3.62 -12.39
N GLY A 235 21.85 -4.75 -11.67
CA GLY A 235 21.58 -4.77 -10.24
C GLY A 235 20.14 -4.37 -9.89
N THR A 236 19.19 -4.51 -10.82
CA THR A 236 17.80 -4.08 -10.63
C THR A 236 16.80 -5.23 -10.68
N LEU A 237 15.59 -4.96 -10.17
CA LEU A 237 14.45 -5.86 -10.25
C LEU A 237 13.58 -5.46 -11.44
N HIS A 238 13.20 -6.43 -12.25
CA HIS A 238 12.33 -6.29 -13.40
C HIS A 238 11.00 -7.00 -13.16
N LEU A 239 9.92 -6.41 -13.67
CA LEU A 239 8.56 -6.93 -13.47
C LEU A 239 8.00 -7.57 -14.74
N GLY A 240 7.38 -8.73 -14.60
CA GLY A 240 6.65 -9.48 -15.64
C GLY A 240 7.53 -10.26 -16.63
N SER A 241 8.77 -9.84 -16.87
CA SER A 241 9.76 -10.59 -17.65
C SER A 241 11.18 -10.12 -17.32
N GLU A 242 12.20 -10.89 -17.70
CA GLU A 242 13.63 -10.52 -17.52
C GLU A 242 13.98 -9.16 -18.13
N ASN A 243 13.36 -8.80 -19.25
CA ASN A 243 13.54 -7.50 -19.92
C ASN A 243 12.35 -6.55 -19.69
N GLY A 244 11.54 -6.82 -18.67
CA GLY A 244 10.40 -6.02 -18.29
C GLY A 244 10.82 -4.65 -17.73
N PRO A 245 9.84 -3.80 -17.35
CA PRO A 245 10.15 -2.54 -16.69
C PRO A 245 10.85 -2.77 -15.35
N ARG A 246 11.85 -1.95 -15.07
CA ARG A 246 12.57 -1.91 -13.79
C ARG A 246 11.67 -1.34 -12.71
N ILE A 247 11.75 -1.91 -11.51
CA ILE A 247 11.15 -1.35 -10.30
C ILE A 247 12.13 -0.33 -9.72
N ASN A 248 11.76 0.95 -9.76
CA ASN A 248 12.67 2.05 -9.36
C ASN A 248 12.40 2.58 -7.96
N ALA A 249 11.14 2.54 -7.53
CA ALA A 249 10.74 3.03 -6.22
C ALA A 249 9.45 2.36 -5.76
N TYR A 250 9.22 2.42 -4.45
CA TYR A 250 7.90 2.18 -3.88
C TYR A 250 7.44 3.37 -3.04
N ASP A 251 6.13 3.44 -2.89
CA ASP A 251 5.43 4.26 -1.91
C ASP A 251 4.46 3.37 -1.15
N ALA A 252 4.66 3.18 0.15
CA ALA A 252 3.76 2.43 1.02
C ALA A 252 2.80 3.39 1.73
N LEU A 253 1.54 2.99 1.84
CA LEU A 253 0.51 3.67 2.63
C LEU A 253 0.02 2.72 3.73
N MET A 254 0.25 3.10 4.99
CA MET A 254 -0.04 2.33 6.18
C MET A 254 -1.38 2.75 6.81
N LEU A 255 -2.12 1.79 7.35
CA LEU A 255 -3.31 2.08 8.15
C LEU A 255 -2.93 2.75 9.48
N PRO A 256 -3.71 3.73 9.96
CA PRO A 256 -3.37 4.50 11.15
C PRO A 256 -3.51 3.70 12.46
N PHE A 257 -4.19 2.54 12.43
CA PHE A 257 -4.55 1.77 13.63
C PHE A 257 -3.79 0.44 13.79
N TYR A 258 -2.96 0.06 12.82
CA TYR A 258 -2.34 -1.27 12.81
C TYR A 258 -1.21 -1.43 13.85
N ASN A 259 -0.74 -0.32 14.44
CA ASN A 259 0.24 -0.30 15.53
C ASN A 259 -0.39 -0.36 16.94
N VAL A 260 -1.68 -0.68 17.08
CA VAL A 260 -2.21 -1.10 18.39
C VAL A 260 -1.95 -2.60 18.51
N PRO A 261 -1.00 -3.06 19.35
CA PRO A 261 -0.88 -4.49 19.59
C PRO A 261 -2.24 -4.98 20.07
N GLU A 262 -2.80 -5.96 19.37
CA GLU A 262 -3.93 -6.76 19.87
C GLU A 262 -3.65 -7.04 21.35
N PRO A 263 -4.56 -6.68 22.28
CA PRO A 263 -4.33 -6.98 23.68
C PRO A 263 -4.16 -8.49 23.75
N SER A 264 -2.92 -8.93 24.01
CA SER A 264 -2.59 -10.35 24.07
C SER A 264 -3.65 -11.06 24.89
N THR A 265 -4.03 -12.27 24.50
CA THR A 265 -5.03 -13.10 25.19
C THR A 265 -4.80 -13.21 26.71
N ALA A 266 -3.59 -12.92 27.19
CA ALA A 266 -3.23 -12.72 28.60
C ALA A 266 -3.95 -11.54 29.30
N VAL A 267 -4.22 -10.43 28.62
CA VAL A 267 -4.93 -9.25 29.16
C VAL A 267 -6.45 -9.51 29.25
N LEU A 268 -7.02 -10.19 28.26
CA LEU A 268 -8.43 -10.59 28.27
C LEU A 268 -8.73 -11.66 29.36
N THR A 269 -7.81 -12.60 29.57
CA THR A 269 -7.96 -13.62 30.63
C THR A 269 -7.80 -13.05 32.04
N THR A 270 -6.94 -12.05 32.25
CA THR A 270 -6.80 -11.37 33.55
C THR A 270 -8.01 -10.51 33.92
N LEU A 271 -8.63 -9.82 32.95
CA LEU A 271 -9.87 -9.06 33.15
C LEU A 271 -11.09 -9.98 33.42
N ALA A 272 -11.19 -11.11 32.71
CA ALA A 272 -12.23 -12.11 32.96
C ALA A 272 -12.07 -12.80 34.33
N ALA A 273 -10.83 -13.09 34.76
CA ALA A 273 -10.55 -13.67 36.07
C ALA A 273 -10.84 -12.68 37.22
N GLY A 274 -10.49 -11.40 37.05
CA GLY A 274 -10.76 -10.35 38.05
C GLY A 274 -12.25 -10.12 38.30
N THR A 275 -13.06 -10.11 37.24
CA THR A 275 -14.53 -9.94 37.36
C THR A 275 -15.21 -11.17 37.97
N ALA A 276 -14.71 -12.38 37.70
CA ALA A 276 -15.19 -13.61 38.34
C ALA A 276 -14.84 -13.68 39.85
N PHE A 277 -13.66 -13.21 40.24
CA PHE A 277 -13.23 -13.19 41.64
C PHE A 277 -14.03 -12.16 42.47
N CYS A 278 -14.28 -10.98 41.91
CA CYS A 278 -15.13 -9.95 42.54
C CYS A 278 -16.60 -10.40 42.69
N ARG A 279 -17.14 -11.17 41.73
CA ARG A 279 -18.49 -11.76 41.85
C ARG A 279 -18.58 -12.84 42.91
N ARG A 280 -17.54 -13.66 43.11
CA ARG A 280 -17.53 -14.69 44.17
C ARG A 280 -17.44 -14.09 45.57
N ARG A 281 -16.73 -12.97 45.75
CA ARG A 281 -16.58 -12.33 47.06
C ARG A 281 -17.87 -11.66 47.57
N ARG A 282 -18.71 -11.13 46.67
CA ARG A 282 -20.02 -10.54 47.01
C ARG A 282 -21.12 -11.54 47.39
N ARG A 283 -20.94 -12.84 47.13
CA ARG A 283 -21.92 -13.89 47.50
C ARG A 283 -21.62 -14.58 48.84
N ARG A 284 -20.58 -14.15 49.55
CA ARG A 284 -20.15 -14.74 50.83
C ARG A 284 -20.12 -13.75 52.01
N SER A 285 -20.76 -12.58 51.85
CA SER A 285 -21.03 -11.63 52.95
C SER A 285 -22.51 -11.62 53.27
#